data_AF-A0A945TP44-F1
#
_entry.id   AF-A0A945TP44-F1
#
_cell.length_a   1.000
_cell.length_b   1.000
_cell.length_c   1.000
_cell.angle_alpha   90.00
_cell.angle_beta   90.00
_cell.angle_gamma   90.00
#
_symmetry.space_group_name_H-M   'P 1'
#
loop_
_entity.id
_entity.type
_entity.pdbx_description
1 polymer ?
#
loop_
_entity_poly.entity_id
_entity_poly.type
_entity_poly.pdbx_seq_one_letter_code
_entity_poly.pdbx_strand_id
1 'polypeptide(L)'
;MTETAAPPESRDTYRLMPTRLQETMESGKTRCNLCLWRCGLKHGQRGFCQAHVNRNGTLYNLSYGIISAMDVGAIEDKPVRHYRPGTQVLSVGSYGCSFRCGGCHNLEISWGTDALDELARGESKAAFVTPDQLVLAALEAGVQGIAFTYSEPAVWLEYVLDVAEVAHDHGLYTVYVSNSFVTDEALALLRGKIDVLCSDIKSMDDAFYRNICARASVDQVLRSIKTAQDLGIHVETRTNVIPGYNDKDENIGAIAQWIHENLGSESPWHVTRFHPAYRM
;
A
#
# COMPACT_ATOMS: atom_id res chain seq x y z
N MET A 1 -50.96 1.71 10.35
CA MET A 1 -49.59 2.04 10.77
C MET A 1 -48.68 1.62 9.64
N THR A 2 -48.36 2.54 8.75
CA THR A 2 -47.49 2.29 7.60
C THR A 2 -46.05 2.35 8.10
N GLU A 3 -45.36 1.20 8.07
CA GLU A 3 -43.91 1.13 8.24
C GLU A 3 -43.26 2.01 7.17
N THR A 4 -42.73 3.16 7.60
CA THR A 4 -41.80 3.94 6.80
C THR A 4 -40.49 3.16 6.73
N ALA A 5 -40.26 2.51 5.59
CA ALA A 5 -38.93 2.01 5.24
C ALA A 5 -37.92 3.15 5.35
N ALA A 6 -36.79 2.91 6.02
CA ALA A 6 -35.70 3.86 6.10
C ALA A 6 -35.25 4.24 4.68
N PRO A 7 -34.95 5.53 4.42
CA PRO A 7 -34.45 5.94 3.11
C PRO A 7 -33.15 5.19 2.76
N PRO A 8 -32.91 4.89 1.47
CA PRO A 8 -31.67 4.24 1.06
C PRO A 8 -30.50 5.11 1.49
N GLU A 9 -29.61 4.51 2.28
CA GLU A 9 -28.45 5.17 2.83
C GLU A 9 -27.53 5.68 1.71
N SER A 10 -27.21 6.98 1.74
CA SER A 10 -26.32 7.64 0.77
C SER A 10 -24.95 6.97 0.73
N ARG A 11 -24.52 6.52 -0.46
CA ARG A 11 -23.19 5.96 -0.72
C ARG A 11 -22.08 7.02 -0.75
N ASP A 12 -22.44 8.31 -0.70
CA ASP A 12 -21.51 9.44 -0.87
C ASP A 12 -20.92 9.95 0.46
N THR A 13 -21.28 9.32 1.58
CA THR A 13 -20.82 9.75 2.91
C THR A 13 -19.81 8.75 3.45
N TYR A 14 -18.68 9.25 3.95
CA TYR A 14 -17.64 8.41 4.56
C TYR A 14 -18.21 7.56 5.70
N ARG A 15 -17.77 6.30 5.74
CA ARG A 15 -18.08 5.35 6.80
C ARG A 15 -16.85 4.58 7.17
N LEU A 16 -16.77 4.19 8.44
CA LEU A 16 -15.73 3.29 8.90
C LEU A 16 -15.87 1.94 8.19
N MET A 17 -14.86 1.59 7.42
CA MET A 17 -14.82 0.31 6.71
C MET A 17 -14.19 -0.74 7.61
N PRO A 18 -14.85 -1.88 7.89
CA PRO A 18 -14.21 -3.00 8.58
C PRO A 18 -12.95 -3.45 7.84
N THR A 19 -11.90 -3.73 8.60
CA THR A 19 -10.67 -4.32 8.05
C THR A 19 -10.98 -5.71 7.51
N ARG A 20 -10.63 -6.03 6.26
CA ARG A 20 -10.98 -7.31 5.63
C ARG A 20 -10.25 -8.48 6.28
N LEU A 21 -8.94 -8.32 6.51
CA LEU A 21 -8.12 -9.35 7.12
C LEU A 21 -7.95 -9.08 8.60
N GLN A 22 -8.92 -9.52 9.37
CA GLN A 22 -8.90 -9.45 10.82
C GLN A 22 -9.38 -10.74 11.46
N GLU A 23 -8.91 -11.01 12.67
CA GLU A 23 -9.23 -12.21 13.43
C GLU A 23 -9.50 -11.82 14.87
N THR A 24 -10.72 -12.09 15.33
CA THR A 24 -11.10 -11.88 16.72
C THR A 24 -10.32 -12.84 17.61
N MET A 25 -9.65 -12.28 18.61
CA MET A 25 -8.94 -13.03 19.64
C MET A 25 -9.72 -12.98 20.95
N GLU A 26 -9.29 -13.79 21.92
CA GLU A 26 -9.81 -13.71 23.29
C GLU A 26 -9.60 -12.30 23.90
N SER A 27 -10.38 -11.97 24.93
CA SER A 27 -10.28 -10.72 25.71
C SER A 27 -10.55 -9.41 24.95
N GLY A 28 -11.36 -9.45 23.86
CA GLY A 28 -11.74 -8.25 23.10
C GLY A 28 -10.61 -7.66 22.25
N LYS A 29 -9.53 -8.44 22.06
CA LYS A 29 -8.41 -8.12 21.18
C LYS A 29 -8.70 -8.64 19.78
N THR A 30 -8.23 -7.94 18.76
CA THR A 30 -8.40 -8.35 17.36
C THR A 30 -7.07 -8.24 16.63
N ARG A 31 -6.67 -9.29 15.95
CA ARG A 31 -5.44 -9.35 15.16
C ARG A 31 -5.72 -8.83 13.75
N CYS A 32 -4.96 -7.84 13.31
CA CYS A 32 -4.90 -7.42 11.91
C CYS A 32 -3.95 -8.37 11.16
N ASN A 33 -4.40 -8.92 10.04
CA ASN A 33 -3.63 -9.85 9.20
C ASN A 33 -3.31 -9.24 7.82
N LEU A 34 -3.34 -7.91 7.66
CA LEU A 34 -2.98 -7.24 6.41
C LEU A 34 -1.46 -7.23 6.14
N CYS A 35 -0.68 -6.87 7.15
CA CYS A 35 0.78 -6.76 7.04
C CYS A 35 1.48 -7.65 8.07
N LEU A 36 2.77 -7.89 7.85
CA LEU A 36 3.58 -8.79 8.67
C LEU A 36 3.84 -8.28 10.10
N TRP A 37 3.39 -7.06 10.43
CA TRP A 37 3.26 -6.67 11.83
C TRP A 37 2.32 -7.59 12.61
N ARG A 38 1.24 -8.09 12.00
CA ARG A 38 0.18 -8.84 12.67
C ARG A 38 -0.27 -8.21 14.00
N CYS A 39 -0.54 -6.89 13.96
CA CYS A 39 -0.90 -6.12 15.16
C CYS A 39 -2.11 -6.73 15.86
N GLY A 40 -1.97 -7.04 17.15
CA GLY A 40 -3.08 -7.45 17.99
C GLY A 40 -3.56 -6.28 18.85
N LEU A 41 -4.72 -5.72 18.53
CA LEU A 41 -5.20 -4.45 19.05
C LEU A 41 -6.37 -4.66 20.02
N LYS A 42 -6.31 -4.01 21.18
CA LYS A 42 -7.45 -3.88 22.11
C LYS A 42 -8.32 -2.69 21.71
N HIS A 43 -9.55 -2.62 22.22
CA HIS A 43 -10.43 -1.47 22.02
C HIS A 43 -9.71 -0.12 22.23
N GLY A 44 -9.89 0.81 21.29
CA GLY A 44 -9.29 2.13 21.29
C GLY A 44 -7.85 2.18 20.76
N GLN A 45 -7.16 1.04 20.63
CA GLN A 45 -5.80 1.00 20.10
C GLN A 45 -5.78 1.06 18.57
N ARG A 46 -4.72 1.70 18.05
CA ARG A 46 -4.40 1.71 16.63
C ARG A 46 -3.22 0.82 16.28
N GLY A 47 -3.20 0.33 15.05
CA GLY A 47 -2.07 -0.41 14.47
C GLY A 47 -0.80 0.43 14.38
N PHE A 48 0.33 -0.22 14.09
CA PHE A 48 1.60 0.49 13.86
C PHE A 48 1.47 1.57 12.78
N CYS A 49 0.74 1.25 11.71
CA CYS A 49 0.44 2.17 10.61
C CYS A 49 -0.49 3.32 10.99
N GLN A 50 -1.11 3.29 12.16
CA GLN A 50 -2.12 4.23 12.65
C GLN A 50 -3.46 4.25 11.88
N ALA A 51 -3.53 3.60 10.71
CA ALA A 51 -4.74 3.57 9.88
C ALA A 51 -5.85 2.65 10.39
N HIS A 52 -5.53 1.63 11.20
CA HIS A 52 -6.53 0.68 11.71
C HIS A 52 -6.77 0.87 13.20
N VAL A 53 -8.02 0.95 13.63
CA VAL A 53 -8.44 1.10 15.03
C VAL A 53 -9.39 -0.02 15.45
N ASN A 54 -9.23 -0.54 16.65
CA ASN A 54 -10.21 -1.47 17.22
C ASN A 54 -11.36 -0.71 17.90
N ARG A 55 -12.59 -0.94 17.43
CA ARG A 55 -13.82 -0.52 18.12
C ARG A 55 -14.60 -1.77 18.52
N ASN A 56 -14.61 -2.07 19.83
CA ASN A 56 -15.35 -3.17 20.45
C ASN A 56 -15.14 -4.54 19.77
N GLY A 57 -13.90 -4.90 19.49
CA GLY A 57 -13.54 -6.20 18.90
C GLY A 57 -13.57 -6.25 17.38
N THR A 58 -13.92 -5.16 16.71
CA THR A 58 -13.82 -5.03 15.24
C THR A 58 -12.76 -4.00 14.89
N LEU A 59 -11.83 -4.36 14.00
CA LEU A 59 -10.90 -3.42 13.39
C LEU A 59 -11.58 -2.68 12.26
N TYR A 60 -11.40 -1.36 12.25
CA TYR A 60 -11.87 -0.47 11.20
C TYR A 60 -10.69 0.26 10.58
N ASN A 61 -10.70 0.40 9.26
CA ASN A 61 -9.78 1.20 8.50
C ASN A 61 -10.27 2.66 8.46
N LEU A 62 -9.50 3.55 9.06
CA LEU A 62 -9.74 4.99 9.09
C LEU A 62 -9.45 5.66 7.74
N SER A 63 -8.52 5.10 6.96
CA SER A 63 -8.00 5.68 5.73
C SER A 63 -8.76 5.27 4.47
N TYR A 64 -9.80 4.43 4.58
CA TYR A 64 -10.59 3.95 3.44
C TYR A 64 -11.19 5.11 2.63
N GLY A 65 -10.80 5.24 1.36
CA GLY A 65 -11.26 6.31 0.48
C GLY A 65 -10.85 7.72 0.90
N ILE A 66 -9.97 7.87 1.89
CA ILE A 66 -9.41 9.17 2.26
C ILE A 66 -8.16 9.41 1.43
N ILE A 67 -8.21 10.41 0.55
CA ILE A 67 -7.12 10.68 -0.40
C ILE A 67 -6.18 11.74 0.16
N SER A 68 -4.90 11.40 0.29
CA SER A 68 -3.85 12.30 0.78
C SER A 68 -3.10 13.01 -0.34
N ALA A 69 -3.02 12.38 -1.51
CA ALA A 69 -2.40 12.93 -2.71
C ALA A 69 -2.99 12.25 -3.95
N MET A 70 -3.09 13.01 -5.03
CA MET A 70 -3.51 12.52 -6.34
C MET A 70 -2.75 13.28 -7.43
N ASP A 71 -2.24 12.56 -8.43
CA ASP A 71 -1.46 13.14 -9.52
C ASP A 71 -1.58 12.30 -10.79
N VAL A 72 -1.51 12.93 -11.96
CA VAL A 72 -1.47 12.24 -13.26
C VAL A 72 -0.05 12.33 -13.80
N GLY A 73 0.55 11.19 -14.11
CA GLY A 73 1.90 11.14 -14.64
C GLY A 73 2.15 9.89 -15.46
N ALA A 74 3.37 9.78 -16.00
CA ALA A 74 3.77 8.62 -16.77
C ALA A 74 3.89 7.40 -15.84
N ILE A 75 3.58 6.20 -16.35
CA ILE A 75 3.74 4.97 -15.57
C ILE A 75 5.20 4.78 -15.09
N GLU A 76 6.16 5.30 -15.86
CA GLU A 76 7.58 5.28 -15.54
C GLU A 76 7.95 6.11 -14.30
N ASP A 77 7.09 7.05 -13.87
CA ASP A 77 7.26 7.80 -12.63
C ASP A 77 6.93 6.94 -11.39
N LYS A 78 6.26 5.79 -11.58
CA LYS A 78 6.02 4.76 -10.56
C LYS A 78 7.06 3.64 -10.62
N PRO A 79 8.28 3.98 -11.05
CA PRO A 79 9.31 3.11 -11.61
C PRO A 79 8.86 1.85 -12.35
N VAL A 80 7.76 1.87 -13.11
CA VAL A 80 7.34 0.73 -13.95
C VAL A 80 7.67 1.05 -15.40
N ARG A 81 8.55 0.25 -16.03
CA ARG A 81 9.04 0.53 -17.40
C ARG A 81 8.78 -0.59 -18.40
N HIS A 82 8.44 -1.79 -17.93
CA HIS A 82 8.22 -2.97 -18.78
C HIS A 82 6.77 -3.46 -18.76
N TYR A 83 5.85 -2.68 -18.20
CA TYR A 83 4.41 -2.88 -18.31
C TYR A 83 3.77 -1.67 -18.96
N ARG A 84 3.27 -1.83 -20.19
CA ARG A 84 2.60 -0.76 -20.98
C ARG A 84 3.37 0.58 -20.98
N PRO A 85 4.64 0.62 -21.43
CA PRO A 85 5.45 1.84 -21.41
C PRO A 85 4.79 2.98 -22.20
N GLY A 86 4.96 4.21 -21.71
CA GLY A 86 4.45 5.46 -22.29
C GLY A 86 3.01 5.81 -21.95
N THR A 87 2.30 4.96 -21.20
CA THR A 87 0.94 5.27 -20.72
C THR A 87 0.96 6.27 -19.56
N GLN A 88 -0.19 6.89 -19.34
CA GLN A 88 -0.45 7.75 -18.18
C GLN A 88 -1.22 6.96 -17.12
N VAL A 89 -0.95 7.26 -15.84
CA VAL A 89 -1.66 6.69 -14.69
C VAL A 89 -2.12 7.78 -13.73
N LEU A 90 -3.30 7.57 -13.13
CA LEU A 90 -3.75 8.33 -11.97
C LEU A 90 -3.10 7.73 -10.72
N SER A 91 -2.11 8.41 -10.16
CA SER A 91 -1.45 8.04 -8.92
C SER A 91 -2.25 8.54 -7.73
N VAL A 92 -2.53 7.68 -6.76
CA VAL A 92 -3.32 7.98 -5.57
C VAL A 92 -2.61 7.51 -4.31
N GLY A 93 -2.69 8.32 -3.24
CA GLY A 93 -2.16 8.00 -1.92
C GLY A 93 -3.20 8.14 -0.82
N SER A 94 -2.94 7.46 0.30
CA SER A 94 -3.70 7.61 1.54
C SER A 94 -2.76 7.68 2.75
N TYR A 95 -3.31 7.61 3.96
CA TYR A 95 -2.57 7.81 5.20
C TYR A 95 -2.16 6.50 5.86
N GLY A 96 -0.96 6.51 6.44
CA GLY A 96 -0.39 5.39 7.18
C GLY A 96 0.61 4.57 6.36
N CYS A 97 1.54 3.93 7.06
CA CYS A 97 2.55 3.07 6.44
C CYS A 97 3.00 1.96 7.41
N SER A 98 3.35 0.79 6.88
CA SER A 98 3.91 -0.31 7.67
C SER A 98 5.37 -0.08 8.06
N PHE A 99 6.08 0.82 7.36
CA PHE A 99 7.47 1.18 7.60
C PHE A 99 7.64 2.61 8.10
N ARG A 100 8.79 2.86 8.74
CA ARG A 100 9.26 4.16 9.21
C ARG A 100 10.65 4.43 8.64
N CYS A 101 10.73 4.65 7.33
CA CYS A 101 11.99 4.93 6.61
C CYS A 101 12.55 6.33 6.96
N GLY A 102 13.79 6.42 7.43
CA GLY A 102 14.42 7.69 7.84
C GLY A 102 14.56 8.76 6.74
N GLY A 103 14.57 8.34 5.47
CA GLY A 103 14.59 9.20 4.28
C GLY A 103 13.26 9.23 3.52
N CYS A 104 12.12 9.00 4.19
CA CYS A 104 10.80 8.97 3.54
C CYS A 104 10.44 10.35 2.95
N HIS A 105 10.18 10.40 1.64
CA HIS A 105 9.70 11.62 0.95
C HIS A 105 8.26 11.97 1.30
N ASN A 106 7.48 10.96 1.68
CA ASN A 106 6.05 11.08 2.00
C ASN A 106 5.83 11.00 3.51
N LEU A 107 6.71 11.64 4.29
CA LEU A 107 6.76 11.53 5.75
C LEU A 107 5.42 11.90 6.39
N GLU A 108 4.84 13.03 5.99
CA GLU A 108 3.60 13.56 6.56
C GLU A 108 2.44 12.56 6.42
N ILE A 109 2.26 11.96 5.23
CA ILE A 109 1.17 11.01 5.00
C ILE A 109 1.49 9.60 5.52
N SER A 110 2.77 9.23 5.64
CA SER A 110 3.18 7.88 6.03
C SER A 110 3.33 7.71 7.54
N TRP A 111 3.87 8.73 8.21
CA TRP A 111 4.17 8.75 9.64
C TRP A 111 3.26 9.69 10.43
N GLY A 112 2.77 10.76 9.79
CA GLY A 112 1.91 11.74 10.42
C GLY A 112 0.60 11.11 10.90
N THR A 113 0.12 11.61 12.03
CA THR A 113 -1.08 11.10 12.68
C THR A 113 -2.22 12.09 12.67
N ASP A 114 -1.97 13.36 12.38
CA ASP A 114 -2.95 14.44 12.55
C ASP A 114 -4.23 14.18 11.74
N ALA A 115 -4.10 13.85 10.45
CA ALA A 115 -5.25 13.49 9.61
C ALA A 115 -6.01 12.26 10.15
N LEU A 116 -5.29 11.24 10.65
CA LEU A 116 -5.89 10.02 11.21
C LEU A 116 -6.53 10.26 12.59
N ASP A 117 -6.00 11.20 13.37
CA ASP A 117 -6.55 11.62 14.66
C ASP A 117 -7.87 12.38 14.45
N GLU A 118 -7.89 13.33 13.51
CA GLU A 118 -9.10 14.04 13.10
C GLU A 118 -10.16 13.06 12.58
N LEU A 119 -9.78 12.09 11.75
CA LEU A 119 -10.70 11.04 11.27
C LEU A 119 -11.26 10.21 12.43
N ALA A 120 -10.40 9.81 13.37
CA ALA A 120 -10.83 9.01 14.52
C ALA A 120 -11.82 9.76 15.42
N ARG A 121 -11.69 11.09 15.53
CA ARG A 121 -12.59 11.98 16.29
C ARG A 121 -13.83 12.42 15.51
N GLY A 122 -13.89 12.17 14.20
CA GLY A 122 -14.96 12.66 13.33
C GLY A 122 -14.87 14.15 13.02
N GLU A 123 -13.66 14.71 13.11
CA GLU A 123 -13.35 16.14 12.91
C GLU A 123 -12.69 16.40 11.53
N SER A 124 -12.36 15.34 10.79
CA SER A 124 -11.61 15.43 9.54
C SER A 124 -12.38 16.17 8.44
N LYS A 125 -11.63 16.95 7.67
CA LYS A 125 -12.07 17.59 6.42
C LYS A 125 -11.39 17.01 5.18
N ALA A 126 -10.69 15.88 5.34
CA ALA A 126 -10.01 15.23 4.23
C ALA A 126 -11.02 14.78 3.17
N ALA A 127 -10.58 14.78 1.91
CA ALA A 127 -11.43 14.36 0.80
C ALA A 127 -11.71 12.86 0.89
N PHE A 128 -12.99 12.50 1.03
CA PHE A 128 -13.48 11.15 0.83
C PHE A 128 -13.85 10.97 -0.63
N VAL A 129 -13.33 9.91 -1.25
CA VAL A 129 -13.57 9.55 -2.65
C VAL A 129 -13.97 8.08 -2.68
N THR A 130 -15.18 7.81 -3.17
CA THR A 130 -15.65 6.44 -3.40
C THR A 130 -14.86 5.77 -4.53
N PRO A 131 -14.84 4.42 -4.61
CA PRO A 131 -14.21 3.71 -5.73
C PRO A 131 -14.70 4.18 -7.10
N ASP A 132 -16.02 4.33 -7.28
CA ASP A 132 -16.62 4.81 -8.53
C ASP A 132 -16.16 6.22 -8.89
N GLN A 133 -16.08 7.13 -7.91
CA GLN A 133 -15.61 8.51 -8.14
C GLN A 133 -14.14 8.55 -8.55
N LEU A 134 -13.29 7.70 -7.96
CA LEU A 134 -11.87 7.66 -8.33
C LEU A 134 -11.68 7.11 -9.74
N VAL A 135 -12.43 6.05 -10.10
CA VAL A 135 -12.39 5.50 -11.47
C VAL A 135 -12.95 6.50 -12.48
N LEU A 136 -14.04 7.20 -12.16
CA LEU A 136 -14.58 8.26 -13.02
C LEU A 136 -13.53 9.36 -13.25
N ALA A 137 -12.85 9.82 -12.20
CA ALA A 137 -11.78 10.81 -12.33
C ALA A 137 -10.63 10.32 -13.21
N ALA A 138 -10.27 9.03 -13.14
CA ALA A 138 -9.26 8.43 -14.01
C ALA A 138 -9.73 8.42 -15.48
N LEU A 139 -10.99 8.05 -15.74
CA LEU A 139 -11.55 8.05 -17.09
C LEU A 139 -11.63 9.47 -17.68
N GLU A 140 -12.05 10.45 -16.89
CA GLU A 140 -12.10 11.86 -17.29
C GLU A 140 -10.71 12.43 -17.58
N ALA A 141 -9.70 12.00 -16.82
CA ALA A 141 -8.30 12.35 -17.06
C ALA A 141 -7.68 11.65 -18.29
N GLY A 142 -8.38 10.69 -18.90
CA GLY A 142 -7.90 9.96 -20.08
C GLY A 142 -6.67 9.08 -19.82
N VAL A 143 -6.47 8.64 -18.57
CA VAL A 143 -5.36 7.76 -18.20
C VAL A 143 -5.68 6.29 -18.53
N GLN A 144 -4.67 5.43 -18.58
CA GLN A 144 -4.85 4.01 -18.90
C GLN A 144 -4.83 3.12 -17.66
N GLY A 145 -4.42 3.65 -16.51
CA GLY A 145 -4.40 2.89 -15.26
C GLY A 145 -4.40 3.75 -14.00
N ILE A 146 -4.51 3.08 -12.85
CA ILE A 146 -4.51 3.71 -11.52
C ILE A 146 -3.36 3.13 -10.70
N ALA A 147 -2.55 3.98 -10.08
CA ALA A 147 -1.41 3.58 -9.27
C ALA A 147 -1.64 3.90 -7.78
N PHE A 148 -1.68 2.87 -6.95
CA PHE A 148 -1.74 3.02 -5.49
C PHE A 148 -0.32 3.19 -4.94
N THR A 149 0.00 4.36 -4.39
CA THR A 149 1.38 4.77 -4.11
C THR A 149 1.48 5.83 -2.99
N TYR A 150 2.63 6.50 -2.92
CA TYR A 150 3.04 7.52 -1.96
C TYR A 150 3.29 7.01 -0.53
N SER A 151 2.27 6.42 0.11
CA SER A 151 2.39 5.78 1.42
C SER A 151 2.57 4.26 1.25
N GLU A 152 1.78 3.43 1.94
CA GLU A 152 1.82 1.97 1.74
C GLU A 152 0.42 1.42 1.42
N PRO A 153 0.14 0.98 0.19
CA PRO A 153 -1.18 0.47 -0.21
C PRO A 153 -1.66 -0.75 0.61
N ALA A 154 -0.76 -1.50 1.26
CA ALA A 154 -1.18 -2.62 2.11
C ALA A 154 -1.99 -2.20 3.35
N VAL A 155 -1.85 -0.95 3.81
CA VAL A 155 -2.60 -0.45 4.99
C VAL A 155 -3.99 0.07 4.63
N TRP A 156 -4.33 0.13 3.34
CA TRP A 156 -5.63 0.56 2.83
C TRP A 156 -6.14 -0.39 1.75
N LEU A 157 -5.78 -1.66 1.92
CA LEU A 157 -6.07 -2.78 1.03
C LEU A 157 -7.55 -2.85 0.64
N GLU A 158 -8.46 -2.60 1.58
CA GLU A 158 -9.89 -2.69 1.30
C GLU A 158 -10.31 -1.72 0.19
N TYR A 159 -9.80 -0.49 0.24
CA TYR A 159 -10.07 0.53 -0.78
C TYR A 159 -9.39 0.19 -2.11
N VAL A 160 -8.15 -0.28 -2.05
CA VAL A 160 -7.41 -0.74 -3.24
C VAL A 160 -8.17 -1.81 -3.99
N LEU A 161 -8.70 -2.81 -3.28
CA LEU A 161 -9.45 -3.91 -3.89
C LEU A 161 -10.76 -3.44 -4.54
N ASP A 162 -11.49 -2.53 -3.87
CA ASP A 162 -12.74 -1.99 -4.40
C ASP A 162 -12.51 -1.12 -5.64
N VAL A 163 -11.49 -0.25 -5.60
CA VAL A 163 -11.10 0.55 -6.77
C VAL A 163 -10.65 -0.34 -7.91
N ALA A 164 -9.82 -1.36 -7.64
CA ALA A 164 -9.30 -2.25 -8.66
C ALA A 164 -10.41 -2.99 -9.41
N GLU A 165 -11.44 -3.45 -8.70
CA GLU A 165 -12.61 -4.08 -9.31
C GLU A 165 -13.31 -3.14 -10.30
N VAL A 166 -13.65 -1.92 -9.85
CA VAL A 166 -14.32 -0.93 -10.71
C VAL A 166 -13.40 -0.48 -11.87
N ALA A 167 -12.10 -0.36 -11.63
CA ALA A 167 -11.12 0.04 -12.64
C ALA A 167 -11.04 -1.00 -13.78
N HIS A 168 -10.98 -2.29 -13.44
CA HIS A 168 -10.95 -3.38 -14.40
C HIS A 168 -12.23 -3.47 -15.23
N ASP A 169 -13.41 -3.24 -14.63
CA ASP A 169 -14.68 -3.18 -15.35
C ASP A 169 -14.70 -2.09 -16.44
N HIS A 170 -13.85 -1.06 -16.29
CA HIS A 170 -13.69 0.04 -17.25
C HIS A 170 -12.40 -0.06 -18.09
N GLY A 171 -11.69 -1.19 -18.02
CA GLY A 171 -10.48 -1.43 -18.83
C GLY A 171 -9.22 -0.69 -18.38
N LEU A 172 -9.22 -0.10 -17.19
CA LEU A 172 -8.04 0.52 -16.58
C LEU A 172 -7.20 -0.55 -15.87
N TYR A 173 -5.89 -0.57 -16.10
CA TYR A 173 -5.01 -1.47 -15.33
C TYR A 173 -4.63 -0.85 -13.97
N THR A 174 -4.14 -1.67 -13.05
CA THR A 174 -3.80 -1.24 -11.69
C THR A 174 -2.33 -1.48 -11.36
N VAL A 175 -1.71 -0.49 -10.73
CA VAL A 175 -0.31 -0.53 -10.27
C VAL A 175 -0.27 -0.41 -8.76
N TYR A 176 0.47 -1.29 -8.11
CA TYR A 176 0.63 -1.36 -6.67
C TYR A 176 2.09 -1.09 -6.31
N VAL A 177 2.38 0.12 -5.82
CA VAL A 177 3.74 0.53 -5.44
C VAL A 177 3.90 0.33 -3.94
N SER A 178 4.70 -0.66 -3.53
CA SER A 178 4.70 -1.15 -2.15
C SER A 178 6.09 -1.45 -1.61
N ASN A 179 6.22 -1.43 -0.29
CA ASN A 179 7.37 -1.99 0.41
C ASN A 179 7.30 -3.52 0.59
N SER A 180 6.20 -4.14 0.15
CA SER A 180 5.93 -5.57 0.21
C SER A 180 6.09 -6.22 1.58
N PHE A 181 5.95 -5.45 2.67
CA PHE A 181 5.85 -5.99 4.02
C PHE A 181 4.43 -6.45 4.34
N VAL A 182 3.94 -7.42 3.57
CA VAL A 182 2.53 -7.80 3.45
C VAL A 182 2.36 -9.31 3.69
N THR A 183 1.21 -9.72 4.21
CA THR A 183 0.95 -11.14 4.47
C THR A 183 0.58 -11.90 3.19
N ASP A 184 0.74 -13.23 3.19
CA ASP A 184 0.30 -14.08 2.08
C ASP A 184 -1.23 -14.00 1.90
N GLU A 185 -1.98 -13.85 2.99
CA GLU A 185 -3.42 -13.64 2.96
C GLU A 185 -3.82 -12.37 2.20
N ALA A 186 -3.07 -11.27 2.39
CA ALA A 186 -3.30 -10.02 1.67
C ALA A 186 -2.89 -10.14 0.20
N LEU A 187 -1.75 -10.77 -0.10
CA LEU A 187 -1.32 -11.02 -1.48
C LEU A 187 -2.34 -11.87 -2.25
N ALA A 188 -2.93 -12.88 -1.61
CA ALA A 188 -3.95 -13.71 -2.23
C ALA A 188 -5.18 -12.90 -2.67
N LEU A 189 -5.55 -11.83 -1.95
CA LEU A 189 -6.63 -10.92 -2.33
C LEU A 189 -6.26 -10.02 -3.51
N LEU A 190 -4.97 -9.72 -3.72
CA LEU A 190 -4.50 -8.92 -4.85
C LEU A 190 -4.55 -9.69 -6.18
N ARG A 191 -4.59 -11.03 -6.13
CA ARG A 191 -4.61 -11.88 -7.32
C ARG A 191 -5.78 -11.53 -8.23
N GLY A 192 -5.49 -11.17 -9.47
CA GLY A 192 -6.49 -10.78 -10.47
C GLY A 192 -7.13 -9.42 -10.23
N LYS A 193 -6.65 -8.66 -9.24
CA LYS A 193 -7.07 -7.27 -8.95
C LYS A 193 -5.92 -6.29 -9.19
N ILE A 194 -4.68 -6.73 -8.99
CA ILE A 194 -3.48 -5.95 -9.28
C ILE A 194 -2.77 -6.51 -10.51
N ASP A 195 -2.54 -5.66 -11.50
CA ASP A 195 -1.78 -6.02 -12.70
C ASP A 195 -0.27 -5.95 -12.48
N VAL A 196 0.19 -4.91 -11.79
CA VAL A 196 1.62 -4.65 -11.57
C VAL A 196 1.93 -4.43 -10.09
N LEU A 197 2.92 -5.14 -9.57
CA LEU A 197 3.61 -4.81 -8.32
C LEU A 197 4.95 -4.14 -8.66
N CYS A 198 5.11 -2.88 -8.24
CA CYS A 198 6.43 -2.26 -8.16
C CYS A 198 6.89 -2.30 -6.70
N SER A 199 7.84 -3.17 -6.39
CA SER A 199 8.32 -3.35 -5.01
C SER A 199 9.75 -2.89 -4.80
N ASP A 200 10.01 -2.24 -3.67
CA ASP A 200 11.37 -1.92 -3.24
C ASP A 200 12.07 -3.13 -2.59
N ILE A 201 13.21 -3.54 -3.13
CA ILE A 201 14.22 -4.32 -2.38
C ILE A 201 15.24 -3.33 -1.83
N LYS A 202 15.06 -2.94 -0.57
CA LYS A 202 15.81 -1.82 0.03
C LYS A 202 17.22 -2.21 0.46
N SER A 203 17.45 -3.46 0.84
CA SER A 203 18.73 -3.98 1.28
C SER A 203 18.67 -5.51 1.34
N MET A 204 19.82 -6.17 1.37
CA MET A 204 20.00 -7.59 1.71
C MET A 204 20.50 -7.76 3.16
N ASP A 205 20.51 -6.67 3.93
CA ASP A 205 20.84 -6.68 5.36
C ASP A 205 19.58 -6.52 6.23
N ASP A 206 19.31 -7.50 7.09
CA ASP A 206 18.22 -7.41 8.06
C ASP A 206 18.35 -6.23 9.01
N ALA A 207 19.57 -5.77 9.32
CA ALA A 207 19.76 -4.62 10.20
C ALA A 207 19.17 -3.34 9.57
N PHE A 208 19.26 -3.20 8.24
CA PHE A 208 18.61 -2.12 7.51
C PHE A 208 17.09 -2.15 7.73
N TYR A 209 16.45 -3.32 7.56
CA TYR A 209 15.01 -3.45 7.74
C TYR A 209 14.58 -3.24 9.18
N ARG A 210 15.30 -3.81 10.15
CA ARG A 210 15.01 -3.62 11.59
C ARG A 210 15.06 -2.15 12.01
N ASN A 211 15.93 -1.34 11.40
CA ASN A 211 16.02 0.10 11.67
C ASN A 211 14.77 0.87 11.22
N ILE A 212 14.13 0.47 10.11
CA ILE A 212 12.93 1.14 9.59
C ILE A 212 11.63 0.46 10.04
N CYS A 213 11.69 -0.81 10.44
CA CYS A 213 10.59 -1.61 10.93
C CYS A 213 11.15 -2.76 11.78
N ALA A 214 11.01 -2.68 13.10
CA ALA A 214 11.61 -3.62 14.04
C ALA A 214 11.19 -5.11 13.84
N ARG A 215 10.07 -5.36 13.14
CA ARG A 215 9.58 -6.72 12.83
C ARG A 215 9.96 -7.22 11.44
N ALA A 216 10.61 -6.41 10.62
CA ALA A 216 10.95 -6.75 9.25
C ALA A 216 12.29 -7.47 9.14
N SER A 217 12.33 -8.46 8.25
CA SER A 217 13.54 -9.08 7.72
C SER A 217 13.55 -8.99 6.20
N VAL A 218 14.73 -9.20 5.62
CA VAL A 218 14.95 -9.32 4.17
C VAL A 218 14.06 -10.44 3.60
N ASP A 219 14.14 -11.62 4.20
CA ASP A 219 13.40 -12.81 3.77
C ASP A 219 11.89 -12.57 3.66
N GLN A 220 11.31 -11.83 4.60
CA GLN A 220 9.88 -11.50 4.58
C GLN A 220 9.49 -10.70 3.34
N VAL A 221 10.24 -9.63 3.02
CA VAL A 221 9.97 -8.77 1.86
C VAL A 221 10.19 -9.55 0.57
N LEU A 222 11.30 -10.29 0.49
CA LEU A 222 11.65 -11.10 -0.69
C LEU A 222 10.60 -12.19 -0.97
N ARG A 223 10.13 -12.89 0.06
CA ARG A 223 9.05 -13.87 -0.08
C ARG A 223 7.76 -13.22 -0.57
N SER A 224 7.36 -12.08 -0.01
CA SER A 224 6.14 -11.39 -0.48
C SER A 224 6.23 -10.99 -1.96
N ILE A 225 7.39 -10.52 -2.43
CA ILE A 225 7.62 -10.19 -3.84
C ILE A 225 7.51 -11.45 -4.71
N LYS A 226 8.16 -12.55 -4.31
CA LYS A 226 8.10 -13.82 -5.05
C LYS A 226 6.69 -14.39 -5.09
N THR A 227 5.98 -14.38 -3.96
CA THR A 227 4.57 -14.81 -3.87
C THR A 227 3.69 -13.98 -4.81
N ALA A 228 3.89 -12.67 -4.91
CA ALA A 228 3.13 -11.84 -5.85
C ALA A 228 3.34 -12.28 -7.32
N GLN A 229 4.59 -12.57 -7.71
CA GLN A 229 4.89 -13.11 -9.04
C GLN A 229 4.22 -14.48 -9.26
N ASP A 230 4.27 -15.38 -8.27
CA ASP A 230 3.64 -16.70 -8.34
C ASP A 230 2.11 -16.66 -8.44
N LEU A 231 1.50 -15.58 -7.93
CA LEU A 231 0.07 -15.32 -8.09
C LEU A 231 -0.28 -14.75 -9.48
N GLY A 232 0.71 -14.51 -10.34
CA GLY A 232 0.55 -14.03 -11.71
C GLY A 232 0.56 -12.50 -11.85
N ILE A 233 0.98 -11.76 -10.81
CA ILE A 233 1.14 -10.31 -10.88
C ILE A 233 2.45 -10.00 -11.60
N HIS A 234 2.45 -9.03 -12.53
CA HIS A 234 3.71 -8.56 -13.14
C HIS A 234 4.54 -7.84 -12.09
N VAL A 235 5.77 -8.29 -11.85
CA VAL A 235 6.63 -7.74 -10.81
C VAL A 235 7.78 -6.96 -11.45
N GLU A 236 7.92 -5.70 -11.05
CA GLU A 236 9.13 -4.92 -11.27
C GLU A 236 9.72 -4.54 -9.90
N THR A 237 11.04 -4.70 -9.78
CA THR A 237 11.73 -4.42 -8.51
C THR A 237 12.51 -3.13 -8.61
N ARG A 238 12.65 -2.44 -7.47
CA ARG A 238 13.42 -1.22 -7.38
C ARG A 238 14.37 -1.26 -6.20
N THR A 239 15.53 -0.66 -6.35
CA THR A 239 16.42 -0.34 -5.23
C THR A 239 16.81 1.12 -5.31
N ASN A 240 16.35 1.89 -4.32
CA ASN A 240 16.84 3.25 -4.13
C ASN A 240 18.15 3.22 -3.32
N VAL A 241 19.25 3.60 -3.96
CA VAL A 241 20.60 3.52 -3.39
C VAL A 241 20.88 4.74 -2.52
N ILE A 242 21.08 4.49 -1.23
CA ILE A 242 21.33 5.44 -0.15
C ILE A 242 22.80 5.31 0.27
N PRO A 243 23.63 6.34 0.02
CA PRO A 243 25.05 6.32 0.36
C PRO A 243 25.31 6.05 1.85
N GLY A 244 26.18 5.10 2.16
CA GLY A 244 26.53 4.67 3.51
C GLY A 244 25.54 3.70 4.18
N TYR A 245 24.42 3.34 3.51
CA TYR A 245 23.39 2.47 4.08
C TYR A 245 23.17 1.17 3.30
N ASN A 246 23.06 1.22 1.97
CA ASN A 246 22.80 0.05 1.13
C ASN A 246 23.59 0.06 -0.20
N ASP A 247 24.62 0.90 -0.30
CA ASP A 247 25.38 1.23 -1.50
C ASP A 247 26.63 0.37 -1.72
N LYS A 248 26.90 -0.61 -0.86
CA LYS A 248 28.02 -1.54 -1.02
C LYS A 248 27.78 -2.51 -2.18
N ASP A 249 28.82 -2.77 -2.97
CA ASP A 249 28.76 -3.68 -4.12
C ASP A 249 28.26 -5.08 -3.75
N GLU A 250 28.62 -5.60 -2.56
CA GLU A 250 28.15 -6.91 -2.11
C GLU A 250 26.63 -6.93 -1.91
N ASN A 251 26.07 -5.84 -1.39
CA ASN A 251 24.63 -5.70 -1.22
C ASN A 251 23.91 -5.61 -2.57
N ILE A 252 24.41 -4.77 -3.48
CA ILE A 252 23.86 -4.59 -4.82
C ILE A 252 23.93 -5.90 -5.63
N GLY A 253 25.07 -6.59 -5.59
CA GLY A 253 25.26 -7.89 -6.22
C GLY A 253 24.30 -8.96 -5.68
N ALA A 254 24.10 -9.01 -4.36
CA ALA A 254 23.15 -9.94 -3.74
C ALA A 254 21.70 -9.67 -4.14
N ILE A 255 21.30 -8.40 -4.31
CA ILE A 255 19.96 -8.05 -4.84
C ILE A 255 19.82 -8.58 -6.28
N ALA A 256 20.80 -8.29 -7.14
CA ALA A 256 20.79 -8.73 -8.53
C ALA A 256 20.70 -10.26 -8.65
N GLN A 257 21.51 -10.97 -7.86
CA GLN A 257 21.51 -12.43 -7.81
C GLN A 257 20.15 -12.97 -7.37
N TRP A 258 19.57 -12.41 -6.31
CA TRP A 258 18.28 -12.87 -5.82
C TRP A 258 17.18 -12.67 -6.87
N ILE A 259 17.13 -11.51 -7.53
CA ILE A 259 16.18 -11.22 -8.60
C ILE A 259 16.34 -12.24 -9.73
N HIS A 260 17.57 -12.47 -10.20
CA HIS A 260 17.84 -13.43 -11.27
C HIS A 260 17.38 -14.85 -10.92
N GLU A 261 17.73 -15.34 -9.73
CA GLU A 261 17.45 -16.70 -9.29
C GLU A 261 15.97 -16.95 -8.96
N ASN A 262 15.28 -15.94 -8.43
CA ASN A 262 13.93 -16.12 -7.89
C ASN A 262 12.86 -15.53 -8.79
N LEU A 263 13.11 -14.40 -9.45
CA LEU A 263 12.15 -13.77 -10.36
C LEU A 263 12.44 -14.09 -11.84
N GLY A 264 13.66 -14.52 -12.16
CA GLY A 264 14.10 -14.91 -13.50
C GLY A 264 15.01 -13.87 -14.17
N SER A 265 15.75 -14.31 -15.20
CA SER A 265 16.79 -13.51 -15.85
C SER A 265 16.30 -12.23 -16.52
N GLU A 266 15.05 -12.22 -16.97
CA GLU A 266 14.43 -11.08 -17.65
C GLU A 266 13.67 -10.16 -16.67
N SER A 267 13.75 -10.42 -15.35
CA SER A 267 13.04 -9.62 -14.37
C SER A 267 13.57 -8.19 -14.28
N PRO A 268 12.69 -7.17 -14.38
CA PRO A 268 13.12 -5.78 -14.32
C PRO A 268 13.63 -5.39 -12.93
N TRP A 269 14.78 -4.74 -12.91
CA TRP A 269 15.35 -4.12 -11.71
C TRP A 269 15.74 -2.67 -11.97
N HIS A 270 15.13 -1.76 -11.21
CA HIS A 270 15.34 -0.33 -11.33
C HIS A 270 16.22 0.18 -10.20
N VAL A 271 17.41 0.66 -10.53
CA VAL A 271 18.32 1.27 -9.56
C VAL A 271 18.16 2.79 -9.62
N THR A 272 17.76 3.40 -8.51
CA THR A 272 17.50 4.86 -8.46
C THR A 272 18.41 5.55 -7.46
N ARG A 273 18.74 6.82 -7.73
CA ARG A 273 19.50 7.68 -6.83
C ARG A 273 18.64 8.16 -5.66
N PHE A 274 19.17 8.06 -4.44
CA PHE A 274 18.55 8.67 -3.26
C PHE A 274 18.60 10.20 -3.29
N HIS A 275 17.52 10.81 -2.82
CA HIS A 275 17.40 12.23 -2.55
C HIS A 275 17.08 12.41 -1.07
N PRO A 276 17.92 13.11 -0.27
CA PRO A 276 17.64 13.39 1.13
C PRO A 276 16.33 14.17 1.32
N ALA A 277 15.57 13.87 2.37
CA ALA A 277 14.29 14.55 2.64
C ALA A 277 13.92 14.67 4.12
N TYR A 278 14.48 13.84 5.02
CA TYR A 278 14.14 13.88 6.44
C TYR A 278 15.38 13.74 7.34
N ARG A 279 15.60 12.58 7.96
CA ARG A 279 16.71 12.32 8.89
C ARG A 279 17.92 11.68 8.20
N MET A 280 17.85 11.58 6.87
CA MET A 280 18.84 10.98 5.96
C MET A 280 18.99 11.90 4.77
#